data_AF-A0A485PXC7-F1
#
_entry.id   AF-A0A485PXC7-F1
#
_cell.length_a   1.000
_cell.length_b   1.000
_cell.length_c   1.000
_cell.angle_alpha   90.00
_cell.angle_beta   90.00
_cell.angle_gamma   90.00
#
_symmetry.space_group_name_H-M   'P 1'
#
loop_
_entity.id
_entity.type
_entity.pdbx_description
1 polymer ?
#
loop_
_entity_poly.entity_id
_entity_poly.type
_entity_poly.pdbx_seq_one_letter_code
_entity_poly.pdbx_strand_id
1 'polypeptide(L)'
;MVPNPIFTVTSMGIDINGKAVQIAKALEESINLLTTGYFKGYHTDMDWEKEEGDAYPHSVYGASCSEVEADCLTGAHKLLRTDIDMDAAFSMNPALGIGQIEREFIQAMRSYTIEELKYFPEGVLYSQSPDDYKIPTVTDIPEELCVTLVHFRNPTVI
;
A
#
# COMPACT_ATOMS: atom_id res chain seq x y z
N MET A 1 -15.63 22.45 -6.10
CA MET A 1 -14.52 22.15 -5.16
C MET A 1 -15.14 21.55 -3.91
N VAL A 2 -14.67 20.39 -3.45
CA VAL A 2 -15.18 19.76 -2.22
C VAL A 2 -14.53 20.46 -1.01
N PRO A 3 -15.31 21.10 -0.11
CA PRO A 3 -14.75 21.75 1.07
C PRO A 3 -14.34 20.72 2.13
N ASN A 4 -13.30 21.03 2.91
CA ASN A 4 -12.78 20.23 4.03
C ASN A 4 -12.44 18.76 3.69
N PRO A 5 -11.67 18.46 2.62
CA PRO A 5 -11.20 17.10 2.38
C PRO A 5 -10.16 16.69 3.43
N ILE A 6 -10.13 15.40 3.76
CA ILE A 6 -9.05 14.79 4.54
C ILE A 6 -7.87 14.44 3.64
N PHE A 7 -6.69 14.22 4.22
CA PHE A 7 -5.53 13.75 3.47
C PHE A 7 -5.79 12.37 2.83
N THR A 8 -5.26 12.16 1.62
CA THR A 8 -5.29 10.84 0.95
C THR A 8 -4.14 9.99 1.47
N VAL A 9 -4.40 9.25 2.55
CA VAL A 9 -3.42 8.43 3.28
C VAL A 9 -4.11 7.16 3.82
N THR A 10 -3.40 6.38 4.64
CA THR A 10 -3.91 5.21 5.39
C THR A 10 -4.57 4.10 4.57
N SER A 11 -4.33 4.06 3.26
CA SER A 11 -4.91 3.08 2.32
C SER A 11 -6.45 3.06 2.24
N MET A 12 -7.13 4.06 2.82
CA MET A 12 -8.61 4.15 2.86
C MET A 12 -9.21 5.05 1.76
N GLY A 13 -8.37 5.62 0.89
CA GLY A 13 -8.81 6.63 -0.09
C GLY A 13 -9.86 6.12 -1.07
N ILE A 14 -9.72 4.86 -1.51
CA ILE A 14 -10.66 4.21 -2.41
C ILE A 14 -12.00 3.93 -1.72
N ASP A 15 -11.97 3.41 -0.49
CA ASP A 15 -13.15 3.12 0.31
C ASP A 15 -13.98 4.37 0.66
N ILE A 16 -13.32 5.40 1.20
CA ILE A 16 -14.02 6.58 1.69
C ILE A 16 -14.63 7.36 0.53
N ASN A 17 -13.84 7.60 -0.53
CA ASN A 17 -14.32 8.33 -1.69
C ASN A 17 -15.27 7.49 -2.55
N GLY A 18 -15.04 6.18 -2.66
CA GLY A 18 -15.94 5.26 -3.35
C GLY A 18 -17.34 5.27 -2.75
N LYS A 19 -17.48 5.17 -1.43
CA LYS A 19 -18.78 5.28 -0.75
C LYS A 19 -19.39 6.67 -0.87
N ALA A 20 -18.59 7.74 -0.87
CA ALA A 20 -19.08 9.10 -1.09
C ALA A 20 -19.58 9.33 -2.53
N VAL A 21 -18.99 8.65 -3.52
CA VAL A 21 -19.36 8.76 -4.95
C VAL A 21 -20.51 7.82 -5.34
N GLN A 22 -20.73 6.72 -4.61
CA GLN A 22 -21.86 5.79 -4.78
C GLN A 22 -23.23 6.40 -4.38
N ILE A 23 -23.59 7.52 -5.01
CA ILE A 23 -24.85 8.24 -4.81
C ILE A 23 -25.96 7.71 -5.77
N ALA A 24 -25.76 6.53 -6.35
CA ALA A 24 -26.64 5.97 -7.38
C ALA A 24 -28.11 5.85 -6.95
N LYS A 25 -28.38 5.81 -5.64
CA LYS A 25 -29.76 5.75 -5.10
C LYS A 25 -30.59 7.02 -5.40
N ALA A 26 -29.96 8.19 -5.55
CA ALA A 26 -30.68 9.43 -5.86
C ALA A 26 -31.06 9.56 -7.35
N LEU A 27 -30.40 8.81 -8.24
CA LEU A 27 -30.62 8.86 -9.68
C LEU A 27 -31.89 8.09 -10.11
N GLU A 28 -32.21 6.98 -9.44
CA GLU A 28 -33.39 6.15 -9.74
C GLU A 28 -34.72 6.88 -9.50
N GLU A 29 -34.74 7.85 -8.59
CA GLU A 29 -35.97 8.55 -8.17
C GLU A 29 -36.28 9.80 -9.03
N SER A 30 -35.51 10.08 -10.08
CA SER A 30 -35.73 11.23 -10.99
C SER A 30 -35.82 12.59 -10.26
N ILE A 31 -35.04 12.75 -9.20
CA ILE A 31 -34.91 14.00 -8.41
C ILE A 31 -33.57 14.67 -8.76
N ASN A 32 -33.40 15.93 -8.39
CA ASN A 32 -32.27 16.82 -8.70
C ASN A 32 -30.91 16.12 -8.95
N LEU A 33 -30.35 16.32 -10.15
CA LEU A 33 -29.12 15.71 -10.65
C LEU A 33 -27.82 16.29 -10.06
N LEU A 34 -27.91 17.41 -9.33
CA LEU A 34 -26.80 17.98 -8.57
C LEU A 34 -26.97 17.60 -7.10
N THR A 35 -26.38 16.47 -6.71
CA THR A 35 -26.40 16.02 -5.32
C THR A 35 -24.98 15.78 -4.83
N THR A 36 -24.72 16.10 -3.57
CA THR A 36 -23.42 15.91 -2.92
C THR A 36 -23.48 14.67 -2.06
N GLY A 37 -22.62 13.70 -2.34
CA GLY A 37 -22.46 12.50 -1.52
C GLY A 37 -21.53 12.76 -0.34
N TYR A 38 -21.82 12.13 0.79
CA TYR A 38 -21.03 12.26 2.00
C TYR A 38 -20.93 10.89 2.69
N PHE A 39 -19.71 10.51 3.05
CA PHE A 39 -19.45 9.35 3.88
C PHE A 39 -18.80 9.81 5.19
N LYS A 40 -19.42 9.45 6.32
CA LYS A 40 -18.99 9.88 7.66
C LYS A 40 -17.64 9.28 8.08
N GLY A 41 -17.21 8.19 7.43
CA GLY A 41 -16.09 7.36 7.87
C GLY A 41 -16.55 6.14 8.65
N TYR A 42 -15.63 5.20 8.86
CA TYR A 42 -15.87 4.02 9.67
C TYR A 42 -15.89 4.36 11.17
N HIS A 43 -16.56 3.54 11.98
CA HIS A 43 -16.46 3.65 13.43
C HIS A 43 -15.11 3.07 13.85
N THR A 44 -14.28 3.88 14.50
CA THR A 44 -12.98 3.46 15.05
C THR A 44 -12.78 4.13 16.40
N ASP A 45 -12.40 3.37 17.41
CA ASP A 45 -12.17 3.84 18.77
C ASP A 45 -10.99 3.07 19.39
N MET A 46 -10.14 3.77 20.13
CA MET A 46 -9.00 3.17 20.82
C MET A 46 -8.73 3.92 22.12
N ASP A 47 -8.80 3.21 23.24
CA ASP A 47 -8.40 3.70 24.56
C ASP A 47 -6.95 3.28 24.83
N TRP A 48 -6.00 4.21 24.65
CA TRP A 48 -4.57 3.95 24.84
C TRP A 48 -4.15 3.73 26.29
N GLU A 49 -4.97 4.13 27.28
CA GLU A 49 -4.68 3.84 28.69
C GLU A 49 -5.03 2.39 29.05
N LYS A 50 -6.05 1.83 28.41
CA LYS A 50 -6.50 0.44 28.62
C LYS A 50 -5.99 -0.54 27.57
N GLU A 51 -5.42 -0.04 26.47
CA GLU A 51 -5.03 -0.81 25.29
C GLU A 51 -6.21 -1.58 24.67
N GLU A 52 -7.42 -1.02 24.77
CA GLU A 52 -8.66 -1.64 24.30
C GLU A 52 -9.39 -0.74 23.29
N GLY A 53 -9.89 -1.36 22.22
CA GLY A 53 -10.71 -0.67 21.21
C GLY A 53 -10.66 -1.36 19.84
N ASP A 54 -11.46 -0.84 18.91
CA ASP A 54 -11.44 -1.22 17.51
C ASP A 54 -10.82 -0.11 16.66
N ALA A 55 -9.50 -0.17 16.50
CA ALA A 55 -8.73 0.87 15.82
C ALA A 55 -8.85 0.83 14.29
N TYR A 56 -9.20 -0.33 13.70
CA TYR A 56 -9.13 -0.54 12.25
C TYR A 56 -10.40 -1.21 11.72
N PRO A 57 -11.02 -0.68 10.66
CA PRO A 57 -12.30 -1.20 10.15
C PRO A 57 -12.20 -2.61 9.53
N HIS A 58 -11.01 -2.98 9.07
CA HIS A 58 -10.67 -4.31 8.57
C HIS A 58 -9.15 -4.46 8.51
N SER A 59 -8.67 -5.71 8.40
CA SER A 59 -7.26 -6.02 8.21
C SER A 59 -7.04 -6.68 6.85
N VAL A 60 -5.89 -6.40 6.25
CA VAL A 60 -5.40 -7.04 5.02
C VAL A 60 -4.34 -8.05 5.42
N TYR A 61 -4.45 -9.27 4.90
CA TYR A 61 -3.50 -10.36 5.18
C TYR A 61 -2.72 -10.70 3.92
N GLY A 62 -1.48 -11.17 4.09
CA GLY A 62 -0.67 -11.65 2.99
C GLY A 62 0.56 -12.37 3.48
N ALA A 63 1.19 -13.11 2.57
CA ALA A 63 2.45 -13.79 2.78
C ALA A 63 3.32 -13.62 1.53
N SER A 64 4.63 -13.56 1.74
CA SER A 64 5.60 -13.55 0.65
C SER A 64 6.75 -14.51 0.93
N CYS A 65 7.27 -15.10 -0.13
CA CYS A 65 8.47 -15.92 -0.13
C CYS A 65 9.46 -15.31 -1.13
N SER A 66 10.75 -15.25 -0.80
CA SER A 66 11.78 -14.74 -1.70
C SER A 66 13.02 -15.61 -1.63
N GLU A 67 13.52 -15.96 -2.81
CA GLU A 67 14.77 -16.70 -3.00
C GLU A 67 15.86 -15.73 -3.45
N VAL A 68 17.02 -15.79 -2.77
CA VAL A 68 18.15 -14.92 -3.03
C VAL A 68 19.43 -15.73 -3.20
N GLU A 69 20.22 -15.35 -4.19
CA GLU A 69 21.59 -15.82 -4.34
C GLU A 69 22.53 -14.75 -3.77
N ALA A 70 23.38 -15.14 -2.83
CA ALA A 70 24.35 -14.24 -2.20
C ALA A 70 25.78 -14.64 -2.59
N ASP A 71 26.55 -13.68 -3.08
CA ASP A 71 27.98 -13.84 -3.32
C ASP A 71 28.75 -13.62 -2.01
N CYS A 72 29.25 -14.71 -1.43
CA CYS A 72 29.99 -14.69 -0.18
C CYS A 72 31.35 -13.95 -0.27
N LEU A 73 31.88 -13.69 -1.46
CA LEU A 73 33.15 -12.99 -1.64
C LEU A 73 32.97 -11.48 -1.69
N THR A 74 31.92 -11.00 -2.38
CA THR A 74 31.68 -9.56 -2.59
C THR A 74 30.62 -8.98 -1.67
N GLY A 75 29.77 -9.82 -1.09
CA GLY A 75 28.58 -9.41 -0.35
C GLY A 75 27.41 -8.95 -1.24
N ALA A 76 27.55 -9.06 -2.56
CA ALA A 76 26.47 -8.80 -3.49
C ALA A 76 25.37 -9.87 -3.38
N HIS A 77 24.14 -9.52 -3.74
CA HIS A 77 23.02 -10.45 -3.78
C HIS A 77 22.16 -10.21 -5.00
N LYS A 78 21.42 -11.24 -5.40
CA LYS A 78 20.46 -11.20 -6.50
C LYS A 78 19.17 -11.89 -6.08
N LEU A 79 18.03 -11.26 -6.35
CA LEU A 79 16.73 -11.88 -6.15
C LEU A 79 16.42 -12.80 -7.35
N LEU A 80 16.31 -14.10 -7.09
CA LEU A 80 15.99 -15.07 -8.14
C LEU A 80 14.48 -15.08 -8.40
N ARG A 81 13.71 -15.22 -7.32
CA ARG A 81 12.25 -15.34 -7.40
C ARG A 81 11.58 -14.81 -6.16
N THR A 82 10.42 -14.19 -6.35
CA THR A 82 9.50 -13.79 -5.28
C THR A 82 8.09 -14.22 -5.62
N ASP A 83 7.42 -14.90 -4.70
CA ASP A 83 6.00 -15.21 -4.75
C ASP A 83 5.28 -14.46 -3.63
N ILE A 84 4.19 -13.76 -3.95
CA ILE A 84 3.38 -12.97 -3.01
C ILE A 84 1.93 -13.39 -3.13
N ASP A 85 1.33 -13.81 -2.03
CA ASP A 85 -0.10 -14.05 -1.90
C ASP A 85 -0.69 -12.99 -0.98
N MET A 86 -1.65 -12.21 -1.48
CA MET A 86 -2.28 -11.15 -0.68
C MET A 86 -3.81 -11.24 -0.76
N ASP A 87 -4.45 -11.13 0.40
CA ASP A 87 -5.90 -10.95 0.52
C ASP A 87 -6.25 -9.53 0.06
N ALA A 88 -6.79 -9.43 -1.15
CA ALA A 88 -7.22 -8.16 -1.72
C ALA A 88 -8.75 -8.00 -1.71
N ALA A 89 -9.46 -8.78 -0.88
CA ALA A 89 -10.92 -8.86 -0.90
C ALA A 89 -11.46 -9.04 -2.34
N PHE A 90 -12.53 -8.32 -2.69
CA PHE A 90 -13.02 -8.22 -4.07
C PHE A 90 -12.43 -7.00 -4.76
N SER A 91 -11.18 -7.10 -5.23
CA SER A 91 -10.48 -5.97 -5.85
C SER A 91 -11.31 -5.34 -6.99
N MET A 92 -11.65 -4.06 -6.86
CA MET A 92 -12.38 -3.32 -7.90
C MET A 92 -11.62 -3.24 -9.23
N ASN A 93 -10.28 -3.22 -9.17
CA ASN A 93 -9.41 -3.27 -10.34
C ASN A 93 -8.16 -4.10 -10.02
N PRO A 94 -8.16 -5.41 -10.38
CA PRO A 94 -7.05 -6.31 -10.07
C PRO A 94 -5.69 -5.83 -10.61
N ALA A 95 -5.65 -5.20 -11.79
CA ALA A 95 -4.41 -4.74 -12.39
C ALA A 95 -3.77 -3.61 -11.58
N LEU A 96 -4.57 -2.67 -11.08
CA LEU A 96 -4.08 -1.61 -10.19
C LEU A 96 -3.67 -2.18 -8.82
N GLY A 97 -4.43 -3.12 -8.28
CA GLY A 97 -4.10 -3.79 -7.02
C GLY A 97 -2.75 -4.51 -7.09
N ILE A 98 -2.55 -5.33 -8.13
CA ILE A 98 -1.27 -6.02 -8.36
C ILE A 98 -0.12 -5.01 -8.48
N GLY A 99 -0.28 -3.95 -9.29
CA GLY A 99 0.76 -2.94 -9.44
C GLY A 99 1.09 -2.17 -8.15
N GLN A 100 0.14 -2.04 -7.22
CA GLN A 100 0.41 -1.49 -5.88
C GLN A 100 1.25 -2.45 -5.04
N ILE A 101 0.90 -3.74 -5.03
CA ILE A 101 1.63 -4.79 -4.30
C ILE A 101 3.07 -4.89 -4.81
N GLU A 102 3.26 -4.96 -6.13
CA GLU A 102 4.60 -5.00 -6.74
C GLU A 102 5.43 -3.78 -6.36
N ARG A 103 4.85 -2.58 -6.47
CA ARG A 103 5.54 -1.33 -6.11
C ARG A 103 5.94 -1.31 -4.64
N GLU A 104 5.04 -1.69 -3.74
CA GLU A 104 5.29 -1.69 -2.30
C GLU A 104 6.31 -2.74 -1.92
N PHE A 105 6.30 -3.91 -2.56
CA PHE A 105 7.33 -4.92 -2.39
C PHE A 105 8.72 -4.39 -2.80
N ILE A 106 8.85 -3.76 -3.98
CA ILE A 106 10.14 -3.19 -4.42
C ILE A 106 10.60 -2.04 -3.52
N GLN A 107 9.68 -1.21 -3.03
CA GLN A 107 9.98 -0.15 -2.08
C GLN A 107 10.42 -0.68 -0.71
N ALA A 108 9.82 -1.78 -0.23
CA ALA A 108 10.24 -2.44 0.99
C ALA A 108 11.61 -3.10 0.83
N MET A 109 11.78 -3.89 -0.25
CA MET A 109 13.06 -4.52 -0.59
C MET A 109 14.20 -3.50 -0.61
N ARG A 110 13.99 -2.37 -1.30
CA ARG A 110 14.91 -1.23 -1.29
C ARG A 110 15.32 -0.84 0.12
N SER A 111 14.34 -0.60 0.99
CA SER A 111 14.57 -0.12 2.36
C SER A 111 15.39 -1.10 3.20
N TYR A 112 15.33 -2.39 2.89
CA TYR A 112 16.03 -3.42 3.66
C TYR A 112 17.39 -3.82 3.08
N THR A 113 17.66 -3.54 1.80
CA THR A 113 18.80 -4.15 1.09
C THR A 113 19.73 -3.16 0.40
N ILE A 114 19.20 -2.06 -0.16
CA ILE A 114 19.95 -1.15 -1.03
C ILE A 114 20.06 0.24 -0.41
N GLU A 115 18.99 0.70 0.23
CA GLU A 115 18.88 2.06 0.73
C GLU A 115 19.71 2.25 2.00
N GLU A 116 20.63 3.21 1.95
CA GLU A 116 21.48 3.57 3.07
C GLU A 116 21.54 5.09 3.21
N LEU A 117 21.13 5.60 4.37
CA LEU A 117 21.27 7.02 4.71
C LEU A 117 22.55 7.24 5.49
N LYS A 118 23.51 7.93 4.86
CA LYS A 118 24.82 8.23 5.46
C LYS A 118 24.80 9.62 6.04
N TYR A 119 25.29 9.76 7.27
CA TYR A 119 25.43 11.04 7.95
C TYR A 119 26.87 11.25 8.39
N PHE A 120 27.33 12.49 8.30
CA PHE A 120 28.56 12.90 8.94
C PHE A 120 28.43 12.90 10.48
N PRO A 121 29.53 12.81 11.23
CA PRO A 121 29.51 12.87 12.70
C PRO A 121 28.80 14.10 13.26
N GLU A 122 28.77 15.20 12.51
CA GLU A 122 28.10 16.45 12.87
C GLU A 122 26.58 16.41 12.62
N GLY A 123 26.04 15.30 12.12
CA GLY A 123 24.61 15.09 11.84
C GLY A 123 24.14 15.58 10.47
N VAL A 124 25.06 15.97 9.58
CA VAL A 124 24.72 16.42 8.22
C VAL A 124 24.54 15.21 7.31
N LEU A 125 23.43 15.14 6.56
CA LEU A 125 23.17 14.08 5.58
C LEU A 125 24.22 14.15 4.45
N TYR A 126 24.93 13.05 4.23
CA TYR A 126 25.90 12.88 3.14
C TYR A 126 25.22 12.42 1.85
N SER A 127 24.30 11.45 1.94
CA SER A 127 23.65 10.81 0.79
C SER A 127 22.54 11.69 0.18
N GLN A 128 22.93 12.82 -0.41
CA GLN A 128 22.02 13.83 -0.96
C GLN A 128 21.79 13.71 -2.47
N SER A 129 22.61 12.91 -3.15
CA SER A 129 22.53 12.71 -4.60
C SER A 129 22.07 11.28 -4.94
N PRO A 130 21.49 11.04 -6.13
CA PRO A 130 21.21 9.69 -6.62
C PRO A 130 22.48 8.82 -6.80
N ASP A 131 23.65 9.45 -6.87
CA ASP A 131 24.91 8.74 -6.93
C ASP A 131 25.30 8.16 -5.56
N ASP A 132 24.95 8.86 -4.48
CA ASP A 132 25.25 8.45 -3.11
C ASP A 132 24.10 7.67 -2.45
N TYR A 133 22.88 7.89 -2.92
CA TYR A 133 21.66 7.25 -2.44
C TYR A 133 21.04 6.41 -3.55
N LYS A 134 21.24 5.09 -3.45
CA LYS A 134 20.81 4.15 -4.48
C LYS A 134 19.35 3.77 -4.31
N ILE A 135 18.63 3.86 -5.42
CA ILE A 135 17.30 3.28 -5.58
C ILE A 135 17.41 2.01 -6.43
N PRO A 136 16.51 1.03 -6.27
CA PRO A 136 16.51 -0.16 -7.11
C PRO A 136 16.34 0.22 -8.58
N THR A 137 17.10 -0.48 -9.39
CA THR A 137 17.05 -0.44 -10.84
C THR A 137 16.45 -1.74 -11.37
N VAL A 138 16.32 -1.86 -12.69
CA VAL A 138 15.76 -3.05 -13.34
C VAL A 138 16.60 -4.31 -13.07
N THR A 139 17.87 -4.19 -12.68
CA THR A 139 18.70 -5.36 -12.35
C THR A 139 18.50 -5.85 -10.92
N ASP A 140 17.84 -5.06 -10.08
CA ASP A 140 17.68 -5.34 -8.64
C ASP A 140 16.31 -5.98 -8.32
N ILE A 141 15.38 -6.00 -9.29
CA ILE A 141 14.09 -6.67 -9.15
C ILE A 141 14.25 -8.20 -9.30
N PRO A 142 13.35 -9.00 -8.69
CA PRO A 142 13.35 -10.45 -8.90
C PRO A 142 13.24 -10.81 -10.39
N GLU A 143 13.98 -11.82 -10.85
CA GLU A 143 13.84 -12.31 -12.23
C GLU A 143 12.44 -12.88 -12.48
N GLU A 144 11.89 -13.55 -11.47
CA GLU A 144 10.50 -14.00 -11.44
C GLU A 144 9.76 -13.35 -10.27
N LEU A 145 8.79 -12.48 -10.57
CA LEU A 145 7.87 -11.92 -9.59
C LEU A 145 6.44 -12.40 -9.86
N CYS A 146 5.90 -13.20 -8.95
CA CYS A 146 4.54 -13.74 -9.02
C CYS A 146 3.67 -13.15 -7.92
N VAL A 147 2.58 -12.49 -8.29
CA VAL A 147 1.60 -11.93 -7.35
C VAL A 147 0.25 -12.60 -7.55
N THR A 148 -0.27 -13.21 -6.49
CA THR A 148 -1.60 -13.82 -6.46
C THR A 148 -2.53 -13.03 -5.55
N LEU A 149 -3.72 -12.71 -6.07
CA LEU A 149 -4.79 -12.14 -5.26
C LEU A 149 -5.68 -13.25 -4.71
N VAL A 150 -5.66 -13.44 -3.39
CA VAL A 150 -6.55 -14.38 -2.71
C VAL A 150 -7.92 -13.73 -2.58
N HIS A 151 -8.95 -14.44 -3.02
CA HIS A 151 -10.31 -13.93 -3.02
C HIS A 151 -11.00 -14.29 -1.71
N PHE A 152 -11.17 -13.31 -0.83
CA PHE A 152 -11.99 -13.43 0.38
C PHE A 152 -13.11 -12.39 0.36
N ARG A 153 -14.31 -12.76 0.82
CA ARG A 153 -15.47 -11.86 0.75
C ARG A 153 -15.50 -11.00 2.03
N ASN A 154 -15.11 -9.73 1.92
CA ASN A 154 -15.24 -8.76 3.00
C ASN A 154 -16.42 -7.81 2.74
N PRO A 155 -17.50 -7.84 3.54
CA PRO A 155 -18.68 -6.98 3.32
C PRO A 155 -18.46 -5.51 3.72
N THR A 156 -17.37 -5.18 4.39
CA THR A 156 -17.07 -3.83 4.88
C THR A 156 -16.39 -2.97 3.81
N VAL A 157 -15.50 -3.61 3.03
CA VAL A 157 -14.71 -3.03 1.92
C VAL A 157 -15.56 -2.95 0.65
N ILE A 158 -15.31 -1.96 -0.21
CA ILE A 158 -15.98 -1.83 -1.53
C ILE A 158 -15.28 -2.70 -2.58
#